data_AF-A0A3A8TWI2-F1
#
_entry.id   AF-A0A3A8TWI2-F1
#
_cell.length_a   1.000
_cell.length_b   1.000
_cell.length_c   1.000
_cell.angle_alpha   90.00
_cell.angle_beta   90.00
_cell.angle_gamma   90.00
#
_symmetry.space_group_name_H-M   'P 1'
#
loop_
_entity.id
_entity.type
_entity.pdbx_description
1 polymer ?
#
loop_
_entity_poly.entity_id
_entity_poly.type
_entity_poly.pdbx_seq_one_letter_code
_entity_poly.pdbx_strand_id
1 'polypeptide(L)'
;MPKEPLQAVTPGRGASLGMFVTTGYCICEECSGGFELTYSGTVPQAGHTISADISLFPIGTRLMIGDIIYTVEDIGSNVKGNHIDIYYNNHEEATAHGRQTEEVFAVQ
;
A
#
# COMPACT_ATOMS: atom_id res chain seq x y z
N MET A 1 28.62 24.76 -10.24
CA MET A 1 28.22 23.71 -9.28
C MET A 1 26.73 23.48 -9.45
N PRO A 2 26.28 22.34 -9.98
CA PRO A 2 24.85 22.07 -10.08
C PRO A 2 24.29 21.98 -8.66
N LYS A 3 23.28 22.80 -8.38
CA LYS A 3 22.49 22.73 -7.15
C LYS A 3 21.74 21.40 -7.18
N GLU A 4 21.87 20.62 -6.11
CA GLU A 4 21.06 19.43 -5.88
C GLU A 4 19.57 19.81 -6.05
N PRO A 5 18.74 18.98 -6.70
CA PRO A 5 17.32 19.31 -6.84
C PRO A 5 16.68 19.39 -5.45
N LEU A 6 16.00 20.51 -5.19
CA LEU A 6 15.10 20.64 -4.04
C LEU A 6 14.11 19.46 -4.08
N GLN A 7 14.18 18.56 -3.10
CA GLN A 7 13.11 17.59 -2.88
C GLN A 7 11.83 18.37 -2.61
N ALA A 8 10.84 18.21 -3.48
CA ALA A 8 9.51 18.74 -3.24
C ALA A 8 8.99 18.09 -1.94
N VAL A 9 8.73 18.92 -0.93
CA VAL A 9 8.12 18.46 0.33
C VAL A 9 6.65 18.18 0.01
N THR A 10 6.31 16.93 -0.32
CA THR A 10 4.92 16.49 -0.40
C THR A 10 4.31 16.62 1.01
N PRO A 11 3.23 17.40 1.20
CA PRO A 11 2.59 17.53 2.50
C PRO A 11 2.20 16.16 3.06
N GLY A 12 2.65 15.85 4.28
CA GLY A 12 2.41 14.56 4.93
C GLY A 12 3.50 13.50 4.73
N ARG A 13 4.56 13.75 3.94
CA ARG A 13 5.69 12.82 3.81
C ARG A 13 6.62 12.89 5.03
N GLY A 14 6.59 11.86 5.85
CA GLY A 14 7.47 11.67 7.00
C GLY A 14 8.78 10.95 6.65
N ALA A 15 9.38 10.28 7.65
CA ALA A 15 10.63 9.54 7.47
C ALA A 15 10.48 8.36 6.50
N SER A 16 11.52 8.06 5.73
CA SER A 16 11.60 6.83 4.95
C SER A 16 11.59 5.62 5.88
N LEU A 17 10.75 4.65 5.57
CA LEU A 17 10.67 3.34 6.22
C LEU A 17 11.45 2.28 5.42
N GLY A 18 11.99 2.64 4.26
CA GLY A 18 12.80 1.78 3.38
C GLY A 18 12.07 1.34 2.12
N MET A 19 12.69 0.41 1.40
CA MET A 19 12.15 -0.17 0.17
C MET A 19 11.25 -1.38 0.49
N PHE A 20 10.07 -1.37 -0.11
CA PHE A 20 9.07 -2.42 0.01
C PHE A 20 8.75 -2.97 -1.36
N VAL A 21 8.43 -4.25 -1.41
CA VAL A 21 7.77 -4.82 -2.58
C VAL A 21 6.31 -4.41 -2.51
N THR A 22 5.77 -3.92 -3.63
CA THR A 22 4.35 -3.66 -3.80
C THR A 22 3.77 -4.58 -4.88
N THR A 23 2.57 -5.09 -4.62
CA THR A 23 1.71 -5.79 -5.58
C THR A 23 0.32 -5.18 -5.60
N GLY A 24 -0.52 -5.60 -6.54
CA GLY A 24 -1.92 -5.22 -6.60
C GLY A 24 -2.86 -6.40 -6.35
N TYR A 25 -3.96 -6.14 -5.65
CA TYR A 25 -5.07 -7.08 -5.49
C TYR A 25 -6.42 -6.37 -5.68
N CYS A 26 -7.47 -7.14 -5.91
CA CYS A 26 -8.85 -6.67 -5.96
C CYS A 26 -9.78 -7.71 -5.32
N ILE A 27 -11.09 -7.44 -5.31
CA ILE A 27 -12.10 -8.36 -4.72
C ILE A 27 -12.40 -9.61 -5.56
N CYS A 28 -11.72 -9.85 -6.69
CA CYS A 28 -12.04 -11.00 -7.53
C CYS A 28 -11.68 -12.32 -6.85
N GLU A 29 -12.27 -13.43 -7.32
CA GLU A 29 -12.00 -14.78 -6.80
C GLU A 29 -10.51 -15.14 -6.82
N GLU A 30 -9.76 -14.69 -7.83
CA GLU A 30 -8.34 -15.02 -7.97
C GLU A 30 -7.45 -14.28 -6.96
N CYS A 31 -7.76 -13.03 -6.66
CA CYS A 31 -6.94 -12.18 -5.79
C CYS A 31 -7.31 -12.36 -4.32
N SER A 32 -8.61 -12.37 -3.99
CA SER A 32 -9.08 -12.41 -2.61
C SER A 32 -10.03 -13.58 -2.32
N GLY A 33 -10.41 -14.42 -3.30
CA GLY A 33 -11.46 -15.42 -3.09
C GLY A 33 -12.87 -14.81 -2.99
N GLY A 34 -13.07 -13.62 -3.56
CA GLY A 34 -14.39 -12.99 -3.60
C GLY A 34 -14.78 -12.26 -2.30
N PHE A 35 -13.87 -12.09 -1.34
CA PHE A 35 -14.18 -11.38 -0.10
C PHE A 35 -14.40 -9.89 -0.35
N GLU A 36 -15.55 -9.39 0.11
CA GLU A 36 -15.98 -7.99 -0.06
C GLU A 36 -15.50 -7.06 1.06
N LEU A 37 -14.97 -7.61 2.16
CA LEU A 37 -14.52 -6.87 3.33
C LEU A 37 -13.05 -7.14 3.63
N THR A 38 -12.35 -6.11 4.09
CA THR A 38 -10.99 -6.19 4.63
C THR A 38 -10.97 -6.92 5.96
N TYR A 39 -9.78 -7.32 6.42
CA TYR A 39 -9.57 -7.85 7.76
C TYR A 39 -10.13 -6.97 8.89
N SER A 40 -10.09 -5.63 8.72
CA SER A 40 -10.65 -4.68 9.69
C SER A 40 -12.19 -4.57 9.65
N GLY A 41 -12.85 -5.20 8.67
CA GLY A 41 -14.30 -5.19 8.49
C GLY A 41 -14.83 -4.03 7.64
N THR A 42 -13.97 -3.34 6.89
CA THR A 42 -14.35 -2.23 6.00
C THR A 42 -14.45 -2.69 4.54
N VAL A 43 -15.20 -1.96 3.72
CA VAL A 43 -15.19 -2.16 2.26
C VAL A 43 -13.90 -1.53 1.71
N PRO A 44 -13.05 -2.29 0.98
CA PRO A 44 -11.79 -1.78 0.46
C PRO A 44 -12.00 -0.71 -0.61
N GLN A 45 -11.12 0.29 -0.65
CA GLN A 45 -11.22 1.44 -1.55
C GLN A 45 -9.89 1.71 -2.27
N ALA A 46 -9.93 1.84 -3.59
CA ALA A 46 -8.72 2.13 -4.37
C ALA A 46 -8.15 3.50 -4.00
N GLY A 47 -6.82 3.59 -3.90
CA GLY A 47 -6.15 4.81 -3.43
C GLY A 47 -6.28 5.07 -1.93
N HIS A 48 -6.79 4.10 -1.16
CA HIS A 48 -6.91 4.20 0.30
C HIS A 48 -6.51 2.90 1.00
N THR A 49 -7.05 1.75 0.60
CA THR A 49 -6.84 0.49 1.31
C THR A 49 -5.55 -0.22 0.89
N ILE A 50 -4.78 -0.70 1.87
CA ILE A 50 -3.68 -1.65 1.66
C ILE A 50 -3.76 -2.82 2.64
N SER A 51 -3.17 -3.93 2.22
CA SER A 51 -2.80 -5.06 3.05
C SER A 51 -1.33 -4.97 3.43
N ALA A 52 -0.99 -5.25 4.70
CA ALA A 52 0.38 -5.21 5.18
C ALA A 52 0.62 -6.20 6.34
N ASP A 53 1.88 -6.33 6.77
CA ASP A 53 2.23 -7.06 7.99
C ASP A 53 1.84 -6.25 9.23
N ILE A 54 0.73 -6.64 9.88
CA ILE A 54 0.20 -5.93 11.05
C ILE A 54 1.09 -6.01 12.30
N SER A 55 2.12 -6.86 12.32
CA SER A 55 3.13 -6.84 13.39
C SER A 55 4.11 -5.67 13.26
N LEU A 56 4.26 -5.14 12.04
CA LEU A 56 5.06 -3.95 11.74
C LEU A 56 4.18 -2.70 11.64
N PHE A 57 3.01 -2.83 11.00
CA PHE A 57 2.08 -1.73 10.75
C PHE A 57 0.67 -2.11 11.23
N PRO A 58 0.33 -1.85 12.50
CA PRO A 58 -0.99 -2.15 13.03
C PRO A 58 -2.12 -1.57 12.17
N ILE A 59 -3.30 -2.19 12.20
CA ILE A 59 -4.49 -1.69 11.50
C ILE A 59 -4.73 -0.20 11.82
N GLY A 60 -5.02 0.59 10.79
CA GLY A 60 -5.17 2.04 10.86
C GLY A 60 -3.86 2.82 10.62
N THR A 61 -2.70 2.14 10.53
CA THR A 61 -1.44 2.79 10.16
C THR A 61 -1.56 3.42 8.78
N ARG A 62 -1.10 4.67 8.66
CA ARG A 62 -1.08 5.39 7.38
C ARG A 62 0.33 5.38 6.80
N LEU A 63 0.45 4.96 5.55
CA LEU A 63 1.71 4.84 4.82
C LEU A 63 1.62 5.64 3.53
N MET A 64 2.70 6.32 3.17
CA MET A 64 2.80 7.01 1.89
C MET A 64 3.64 6.18 0.93
N ILE A 65 3.08 5.89 -0.24
CA ILE A 65 3.72 5.16 -1.35
C ILE A 65 3.57 6.04 -2.59
N GLY A 66 4.69 6.45 -3.19
CA GLY A 66 4.67 7.54 -4.16
C GLY A 66 4.12 8.83 -3.53
N ASP A 67 3.03 9.34 -4.11
CA ASP A 67 2.33 10.55 -3.62
C ASP A 67 0.95 10.23 -3.01
N ILE A 68 0.63 8.95 -2.76
CA ILE A 68 -0.66 8.52 -2.22
C ILE A 68 -0.49 8.04 -0.78
N ILE A 69 -1.41 8.45 0.09
CA ILE A 69 -1.50 7.98 1.47
C ILE A 69 -2.53 6.85 1.53
N TYR A 70 -2.06 5.66 1.89
CA TYR A 70 -2.87 4.49 2.13
C TYR A 70 -3.02 4.22 3.63
N THR A 71 -4.03 3.43 3.99
CA THR A 71 -4.34 2.97 5.33
C THR A 71 -4.30 1.45 5.36
N VAL A 72 -3.57 0.90 6.33
CA VAL A 72 -3.53 -0.55 6.59
C VAL A 72 -4.87 -0.97 7.18
N GLU A 73 -5.69 -1.61 6.37
CA GLU A 73 -7.02 -2.09 6.77
C GLU A 73 -7.16 -3.61 6.59
N ASP A 74 -6.23 -4.21 5.84
CA ASP A 74 -6.33 -5.60 5.41
C ASP A 74 -5.07 -6.42 5.73
N ILE A 75 -5.19 -7.75 5.61
CA ILE A 75 -4.06 -8.68 5.70
C ILE A 75 -4.10 -9.69 4.56
N GLY A 76 -2.93 -10.12 4.12
CA GLY A 76 -2.75 -11.23 3.19
C GLY A 76 -1.92 -12.33 3.83
N SER A 77 -2.19 -13.58 3.48
CA SER A 77 -1.41 -14.73 3.94
C SER A 77 0.08 -14.60 3.58
N ASN A 78 0.37 -14.09 2.38
CA ASN A 78 1.71 -13.88 1.84
C ASN A 78 2.22 -12.42 1.96
N VAL A 79 1.47 -11.55 2.61
CA VAL A 79 1.83 -10.14 2.84
C VAL A 79 2.49 -10.04 4.21
N LYS A 80 3.82 -10.14 4.23
CA LYS A 80 4.68 -10.23 5.44
C LYS A 80 5.96 -9.41 5.26
N GLY A 81 6.47 -8.85 6.35
CA GLY A 81 7.67 -8.02 6.34
C GLY A 81 7.53 -6.81 5.41
N ASN A 82 8.51 -6.62 4.53
CA ASN A 82 8.53 -5.49 3.58
C ASN A 82 7.71 -5.75 2.31
N HIS A 83 6.50 -6.27 2.46
CA HIS A 83 5.55 -6.50 1.38
C HIS A 83 4.25 -5.77 1.68
N ILE A 84 3.78 -4.98 0.72
CA ILE A 84 2.49 -4.29 0.77
C ILE A 84 1.68 -4.71 -0.46
N ASP A 85 0.41 -5.06 -0.26
CA ASP A 85 -0.51 -5.35 -1.36
C ASP A 85 -1.53 -4.21 -1.46
N ILE A 86 -1.60 -3.56 -2.61
CA ILE A 86 -2.40 -2.36 -2.84
C ILE A 86 -3.74 -2.76 -3.45
N TYR A 87 -4.83 -2.25 -2.87
CA TYR A 87 -6.16 -2.53 -3.39
C TYR A 87 -6.48 -1.70 -4.64
N TYR A 88 -7.05 -2.36 -5.64
CA TYR A 88 -7.59 -1.78 -6.87
C TYR A 88 -9.06 -2.19 -7.07
N ASN A 89 -9.80 -1.35 -7.80
CA ASN A 89 -11.23 -1.57 -8.03
C ASN A 89 -11.51 -2.74 -8.97
N ASN A 90 -10.55 -3.11 -9.82
CA ASN A 90 -10.69 -4.20 -10.77
C ASN A 90 -9.38 -4.96 -10.97
N HIS A 91 -9.50 -6.17 -11.51
CA HIS A 91 -8.39 -7.09 -11.71
C HIS A 91 -7.38 -6.62 -12.77
N GLU A 92 -7.84 -5.87 -13.79
CA GLU A 92 -6.97 -5.34 -14.82
C GLU A 92 -6.00 -4.31 -14.23
N GLU A 93 -6.48 -3.38 -13.40
CA GLU A 93 -5.66 -2.40 -12.68
C GLU A 93 -4.68 -3.06 -11.71
N ALA A 94 -5.15 -4.04 -10.92
CA ALA A 94 -4.30 -4.80 -10.01
C ALA A 94 -3.15 -5.50 -10.74
N THR A 95 -3.46 -6.12 -11.88
CA THR A 95 -2.47 -6.81 -12.72
C THR A 95 -1.52 -5.82 -13.40
N ALA A 96 -2.04 -4.67 -13.84
CA ALA A 96 -1.25 -3.63 -14.48
C ALA A 96 -0.23 -2.98 -13.52
N HIS A 97 -0.53 -2.92 -12.22
CA HIS A 97 0.46 -2.53 -11.21
C HIS A 97 1.66 -3.48 -11.19
N GLY A 98 1.41 -4.78 -11.37
CA GLY A 98 2.44 -5.80 -11.38
C GLY A 98 3.13 -5.96 -10.04
N ARG A 99 4.41 -6.36 -10.06
CA ARG A 99 5.27 -6.46 -8.88
C ARG A 99 6.42 -5.48 -9.03
N GLN A 100 6.51 -4.52 -8.13
CA GLN A 100 7.57 -3.51 -8.15
C GLN A 100 8.14 -3.26 -6.76
N THR A 101 9.20 -2.45 -6.70
CA THR A 101 9.88 -2.09 -5.45
C THR A 101 9.81 -0.58 -5.30
N GLU A 102 9.13 -0.12 -4.25
CA GLU A 102 8.84 1.28 -4.00
C GLU A 102 9.33 1.70 -2.62
N GLU A 103 9.71 2.95 -2.48
CA GLU A 103 10.08 3.51 -1.19
C GLU A 103 8.82 3.92 -0.43
N VAL A 104 8.73 3.51 0.84
CA VAL A 104 7.57 3.78 1.70
C VAL A 104 7.95 4.77 2.78
N PHE A 105 7.06 5.71 3.06
CA PHE A 105 7.27 6.76 4.05
C PHE A 105 6.20 6.71 5.14
N ALA A 106 6.59 7.06 6.36
CA ALA A 106 5.64 7.36 7.42
C ALA A 106 4.84 8.61 7.05
N VAL A 107 3.64 8.76 7.62
CA VAL A 107 2.83 9.98 7.50
C VAL A 107 2.92 10.79 8.81
N GLN A 108 3.12 12.10 8.71
CA GLN A 108 3.12 13.03 9.85
C GLN A 108 1.73 13.60 10.14
#